data_AF-A0A951GYC1-F1
#
_entry.id   AF-A0A951GYC1-F1
#
_cell.length_a   1.000
_cell.length_b   1.000
_cell.length_c   1.000
_cell.angle_alpha   90.00
_cell.angle_beta   90.00
_cell.angle_gamma   90.00
#
_symmetry.space_group_name_H-M   'P 1'
#
loop_
_entity.id
_entity.type
_entity.pdbx_description
1 polymer ?
#
loop_
_entity_poly.entity_id
_entity_poly.type
_entity_poly.pdbx_seq_one_letter_code
_entity_poly.pdbx_strand_id
1 'polypeptide(L)'
;MRGTGVTAAAISRVDVANYVDKVFLVYIVLIFVYILLNLMFSFGVRPPYSRWSDAILNFLRDVCEPYLRIFRRFIPPVGMIDFTPMIAIIVLYFVRTIVVNAIAG
;
A
#
# COMPACT_ATOMS: atom_id res chain seq x y z
N MET A 1 10.02 43.61 -15.66
CA MET A 1 10.66 42.38 -15.15
C MET A 1 9.67 41.75 -14.16
N ARG A 2 8.95 40.73 -14.61
CA ARG A 2 7.73 40.20 -13.97
C ARG A 2 8.17 39.15 -12.95
N GLY A 3 7.85 39.36 -11.67
CA GLY A 3 8.32 38.55 -10.55
C GLY A 3 7.93 37.07 -10.68
N THR A 4 8.90 36.24 -11.07
CA THR A 4 8.88 34.77 -10.98
C THR A 4 9.37 34.31 -9.60
N GLY A 5 9.01 35.04 -8.54
CA GLY A 5 9.56 34.83 -7.20
C GLY A 5 8.62 34.19 -6.18
N VAL A 6 7.34 33.97 -6.51
CA VAL A 6 6.32 33.53 -5.53
C VAL A 6 5.89 32.06 -5.73
N THR A 7 6.17 31.45 -6.88
CA THR A 7 5.84 30.03 -7.15
C THR A 7 6.89 29.03 -6.68
N ALA A 8 8.04 29.48 -6.17
CA ALA A 8 9.13 28.61 -5.73
C ALA A 8 8.98 28.09 -4.28
N ALA A 9 7.99 28.55 -3.51
CA ALA A 9 7.80 28.17 -2.11
C ALA A 9 6.34 27.91 -1.70
N ALA A 10 5.37 28.09 -2.60
CA ALA A 10 3.98 27.77 -2.32
C ALA A 10 3.71 26.33 -2.75
N ILE A 11 3.77 25.39 -1.79
CA ILE A 11 3.23 24.04 -2.02
C ILE A 11 1.74 24.23 -2.35
N SER A 12 1.36 24.03 -3.61
CA SER A 12 -0.04 24.18 -3.99
C SER A 12 -0.84 23.02 -3.38
N ARG A 13 -2.14 23.24 -3.14
CA ARG A 13 -3.05 22.16 -2.67
C ARG A 13 -3.00 20.94 -3.59
N VAL A 14 -2.77 21.19 -4.89
CA VAL A 14 -2.57 20.16 -5.91
C VAL A 14 -1.26 19.39 -5.70
N ASP A 15 -0.17 20.07 -5.34
CA ASP A 15 1.10 19.41 -5.03
C ASP A 15 0.99 18.54 -3.78
N VAL A 16 0.28 19.01 -2.74
CA VAL A 16 -0.03 18.21 -1.55
C VAL A 16 -0.85 16.98 -1.94
N ALA A 17 -1.91 17.15 -2.73
CA ALA A 17 -2.76 16.05 -3.17
C ALA A 17 -1.95 15.01 -3.97
N ASN A 18 -1.08 15.47 -4.88
CA ASN A 18 -0.19 14.61 -5.65
C ASN A 18 0.80 13.85 -4.77
N TYR A 19 1.38 14.50 -3.76
CA TYR A 19 2.30 13.84 -2.83
C TYR A 19 1.57 12.74 -2.03
N VAL A 20 0.41 13.07 -1.46
CA VAL A 20 -0.43 12.12 -0.72
C VAL A 20 -0.85 10.95 -1.61
N ASP A 21 -1.21 11.23 -2.86
CA ASP A 21 -1.54 10.22 -3.86
C ASP A 21 -0.41 9.20 -4.07
N LYS A 22 0.84 9.69 -4.19
CA LYS A 22 2.02 8.83 -4.32
C LYS A 22 2.28 7.99 -3.08
N VAL A 23 2.07 8.55 -1.88
CA VAL A 23 2.21 7.79 -0.63
C VAL A 23 1.21 6.62 -0.59
N PHE A 24 -0.05 6.87 -0.92
CA PHE A 24 -1.05 5.80 -1.03
C PHE A 24 -0.66 4.76 -2.09
N LEU A 25 -0.18 5.19 -3.26
CA LEU A 25 0.26 4.29 -4.32
C LEU A 25 1.40 3.38 -3.84
N VAL A 26 2.43 3.93 -3.20
CA VAL A 26 3.54 3.14 -2.64
C VAL A 26 3.03 2.12 -1.63
N TYR A 27 2.13 2.52 -0.74
CA TYR A 27 1.57 1.61 0.25
C TYR A 27 0.71 0.49 -0.38
N ILE A 28 -0.10 0.81 -1.38
CA ILE A 28 -0.85 -0.17 -2.17
C ILE A 28 0.10 -1.18 -2.83
N VAL A 29 1.19 -0.71 -3.44
CA VAL A 29 2.19 -1.58 -4.08
C VAL A 29 2.86 -2.49 -3.06
N LEU A 30 3.23 -1.99 -1.88
CA LEU A 30 3.81 -2.81 -0.81
C LEU A 30 2.86 -3.94 -0.37
N ILE A 31 1.58 -3.61 -0.14
CA ILE A 31 0.55 -4.59 0.19
C ILE A 31 0.39 -5.59 -0.95
N PHE A 32 0.33 -5.14 -2.20
CA PHE A 32 0.22 -6.01 -3.36
C PHE A 32 1.40 -6.99 -3.46
N VAL A 33 2.64 -6.53 -3.26
CA VAL A 33 3.83 -7.39 -3.24
C VAL A 33 3.76 -8.41 -2.10
N TYR A 34 3.37 -8.00 -0.90
CA TYR A 34 3.20 -8.93 0.23
C TYR A 34 2.18 -10.04 -0.08
N ILE A 35 1.06 -9.68 -0.72
CA ILE A 35 0.01 -10.63 -1.11
C ILE A 35 0.52 -11.59 -2.18
N LEU A 36 1.22 -11.06 -3.19
CA LEU A 36 1.80 -11.86 -4.25
C LEU A 36 2.80 -12.88 -3.68
N LEU A 37 3.64 -12.48 -2.73
CA LEU A 37 4.58 -13.38 -2.04
C LEU A 37 3.85 -14.47 -1.25
N ASN A 38 2.81 -14.10 -0.50
CA ASN A 38 2.01 -15.08 0.25
C ASN A 38 1.31 -16.07 -0.70
N LEU A 39 0.81 -15.58 -1.84
CA LEU A 39 0.21 -16.41 -2.88
C LEU A 39 1.24 -17.36 -3.50
N MET A 40 2.46 -16.87 -3.82
CA MET A 40 3.56 -17.72 -4.30
C MET A 40 3.90 -18.84 -3.31
N PHE A 41 3.92 -18.54 -2.00
CA PHE A 41 4.18 -19.54 -0.96
C PHE A 41 3.05 -20.57 -0.88
N SER A 42 1.80 -20.15 -1.02
CA SER A 42 0.63 -21.04 -1.06
C SER A 42 0.66 -21.99 -2.25
N PHE A 43 1.23 -21.57 -3.39
CA PHE A 43 1.45 -22.42 -4.56
C PHE A 43 2.73 -23.26 -4.50
N GLY A 44 3.45 -23.25 -3.37
CA GLY A 44 4.65 -24.05 -3.15
C GLY A 44 5.94 -23.44 -3.72
N VAL A 45 5.88 -22.23 -4.28
CA VAL A 45 7.08 -21.52 -4.76
C VAL A 45 7.76 -20.86 -3.57
N ARG A 46 8.87 -21.45 -3.11
CA ARG A 46 9.66 -20.92 -1.99
C ARG A 46 10.91 -20.21 -2.52
N PRO A 47 11.17 -18.97 -2.12
CA PRO A 47 12.37 -18.26 -2.50
C PRO A 47 13.60 -18.98 -1.90
N PRO A 48 14.76 -18.91 -2.57
CA PRO A 48 16.01 -19.41 -2.01
C PRO A 48 16.26 -18.78 -0.64
N TYR A 49 16.61 -19.62 0.33
CA TYR A 49 16.86 -19.17 1.70
C TYR A 49 18.09 -18.25 1.70
N SER A 50 17.88 -16.96 1.94
CA SER A 50 18.94 -15.95 1.99
C SER A 50 18.63 -14.92 3.07
N ARG A 51 19.66 -14.40 3.76
CA ARG A 51 19.47 -13.39 4.83
C ARG A 51 18.73 -12.14 4.32
N TRP A 52 18.89 -11.81 3.04
CA TRP A 52 18.23 -10.67 2.40
C TRP A 52 16.75 -10.93 2.11
N SER A 53 16.39 -12.11 1.61
CA SER A 53 14.99 -12.47 1.37
C SER A 53 14.19 -12.54 2.68
N ASP A 54 14.77 -13.11 3.74
CA ASP A 54 14.15 -13.11 5.07
C ASP A 54 13.93 -11.70 5.62
N ALA A 55 14.91 -10.80 5.45
CA ALA A 55 14.79 -9.41 5.90
C ALA A 55 13.65 -8.67 5.18
N ILE A 56 13.53 -8.82 3.86
CA ILE A 56 12.46 -8.22 3.06
C ILE A 56 11.09 -8.77 3.46
N LEU A 57 10.98 -10.09 3.64
CA LEU A 57 9.73 -10.74 4.04
C LEU A 57 9.28 -10.31 5.42
N ASN A 58 10.20 -10.21 6.37
CA ASN A 58 9.90 -9.71 7.72
C ASN A 58 9.47 -8.25 7.69
N PHE A 59 10.16 -7.39 6.93
CA PHE A 59 9.76 -5.99 6.77
C PHE A 59 8.35 -5.85 6.17
N LEU A 60 8.07 -6.55 5.06
CA LEU A 60 6.75 -6.53 4.44
C LEU A 60 5.67 -7.04 5.38
N ARG A 61 5.98 -8.09 6.16
CA ARG A 61 5.08 -8.61 7.19
C ARG A 61 4.82 -7.55 8.25
N ASP A 62 5.84 -6.97 8.86
CA ASP A 62 5.67 -5.98 9.93
C ASP A 62 4.84 -4.75 9.48
N VAL A 63 4.99 -4.34 8.22
CA VAL A 63 4.25 -3.21 7.63
C VAL A 63 2.81 -3.58 7.24
N CYS A 64 2.59 -4.77 6.67
CA CYS A 64 1.29 -5.17 6.11
C CYS A 64 0.40 -5.88 7.16
N GLU A 65 0.98 -6.61 8.11
CA GLU A 65 0.30 -7.37 9.15
C GLU A 65 -0.71 -6.53 9.98
N PRO A 66 -0.39 -5.33 10.50
CA PRO A 66 -1.36 -4.55 11.26
C PRO A 66 -2.58 -4.17 10.43
N TYR A 67 -2.38 -3.79 9.16
CA TYR A 67 -3.46 -3.46 8.24
C TYR A 67 -4.32 -4.69 7.93
N LEU A 68 -3.69 -5.79 7.51
CA LEU A 68 -4.39 -7.02 7.14
C LEU A 68 -5.10 -7.68 8.32
N ARG A 69 -4.56 -7.59 9.54
CA ARG A 69 -5.18 -8.12 10.76
C ARG A 69 -6.54 -7.49 11.06
N ILE A 70 -6.71 -6.21 10.74
CA ILE A 70 -8.00 -5.52 10.87
C ILE A 70 -9.02 -6.21 9.95
N PHE A 71 -8.66 -6.44 8.68
CA PHE A 71 -9.54 -7.11 7.72
C PHE A 71 -9.78 -8.59 8.05
N ARG A 72 -8.75 -9.32 8.54
CA ARG A 72 -8.86 -10.73 8.95
C ARG A 72 -9.85 -10.94 10.10
N ARG A 73 -10.08 -9.90 10.92
CA ARG A 73 -11.10 -9.95 11.99
C ARG A 73 -12.52 -9.92 11.45
N PHE A 74 -12.74 -9.26 10.31
CA PHE A 74 -14.05 -9.17 9.68
C PHE A 74 -14.29 -10.30 8.68
N ILE A 75 -13.24 -10.75 8.01
CA ILE A 75 -13.30 -11.78 6.96
C ILE A 75 -12.34 -12.90 7.36
N PRO A 76 -12.84 -13.99 7.97
CA PRO A 76 -12.00 -15.13 8.26
C PRO A 76 -11.48 -15.73 6.93
N PRO A 77 -10.24 -16.24 6.91
CA PRO A 77 -9.69 -16.90 5.73
C PRO A 77 -10.58 -18.09 5.34
N VAL A 78 -11.12 -18.07 4.11
CA VAL A 78 -12.02 -19.12 3.61
C VAL A 78 -11.18 -20.14 2.84
N GLY A 79 -10.76 -21.22 3.50
CA GLY A 79 -9.91 -22.26 2.91
C GLY A 79 -8.41 -21.91 2.91
N MET A 80 -7.67 -22.40 1.91
CA MET A 80 -6.21 -22.17 1.79
C MET A 80 -5.85 -20.83 1.12
N ILE A 81 -6.81 -20.16 0.49
CA ILE A 81 -6.61 -18.91 -0.24
C ILE A 81 -7.15 -17.77 0.60
N ASP A 82 -6.25 -16.91 1.07
CA ASP A 82 -6.59 -15.74 1.87
C ASP A 82 -7.09 -14.64 0.91
N PHE A 83 -8.42 -14.47 0.76
CA PHE A 83 -9.03 -13.41 -0.06
C PHE A 83 -9.08 -12.05 0.66
N THR A 84 -8.92 -12.06 1.98
CA THR A 84 -8.81 -10.87 2.85
C THR A 84 -7.95 -9.75 2.25
N PRO A 85 -6.77 -10.04 1.68
CA PRO A 85 -5.89 -9.00 1.18
C PRO A 85 -6.35 -8.33 -0.12
N MET A 86 -7.13 -9.02 -0.97
CA MET A 86 -7.74 -8.38 -2.15
C MET A 86 -8.73 -7.30 -1.73
N ILE A 87 -9.57 -7.59 -0.73
CA ILE A 87 -10.55 -6.65 -0.19
C ILE A 87 -9.83 -5.47 0.47
N ALA A 88 -8.73 -5.72 1.17
CA ALA A 88 -7.89 -4.69 1.77
C ALA A 88 -7.37 -3.69 0.71
N ILE A 89 -6.88 -4.18 -0.45
CA ILE A 89 -6.47 -3.31 -1.56
C ILE A 89 -7.64 -2.47 -2.08
N ILE A 90 -8.81 -3.07 -2.29
CA ILE A 90 -9.99 -2.37 -2.80
C ILE A 90 -10.38 -1.22 -1.86
N VAL A 91 -10.46 -1.49 -0.54
CA VAL A 91 -10.77 -0.47 0.46
C VAL A 91 -9.73 0.65 0.45
N LEU A 92 -8.45 0.30 0.34
CA LEU A 92 -7.37 1.29 0.27
C LEU A 92 -7.47 2.20 -0.96
N TYR A 93 -7.88 1.67 -2.11
CA TYR A 93 -8.14 2.47 -3.31
C TYR A 93 -9.28 3.46 -3.12
N PHE A 94 -10.37 3.05 -2.48
CA PHE A 94 -11.47 3.98 -2.16
C PHE A 94 -11.01 5.08 -1.21
N VAL A 95 -10.27 4.73 -0.16
CA VAL A 95 -9.70 5.71 0.79
C VAL A 95 -8.78 6.69 0.07
N ARG A 96 -7.88 6.21 -0.81
CA ARG A 96 -7.01 7.06 -1.63
C ARG A 96 -7.82 8.07 -2.42
N THR A 97 -8.82 7.62 -3.18
CA THR A 97 -9.64 8.50 -4.02
C THR A 97 -10.37 9.56 -3.20
N ILE A 98 -10.96 9.19 -2.06
CA ILE A 98 -11.67 10.14 -1.19
C ILE A 98 -10.70 11.18 -0.63
N VAL A 99 -9.57 10.75 -0.08
CA VAL A 99 -8.58 11.64 0.55
C VAL A 99 -7.95 12.58 -0.47
N VAL A 100 -7.53 12.07 -1.63
CA VAL A 100 -6.90 12.90 -2.68
C VAL A 100 -7.88 13.93 -3.22
N ASN A 101 -9.13 13.54 -3.49
CA ASN A 101 -10.16 14.48 -3.97
C ASN A 101 -10.52 15.53 -2.91
N ALA A 102 -10.53 15.17 -1.63
CA ALA A 102 -10.79 16.12 -0.53
C ALA A 102 -9.66 17.14 -0.33
N ILE A 103 -8.41 16.80 -0.72
CA ILE A 103 -7.26 17.72 -0.65
C ILE A 103 -7.17 18.58 -1.91
N ALA A 104 -7.52 18.02 -3.07
CA ALA A 104 -7.46 18.70 -4.36
C ALA A 104 -8.64 19.66 -4.61
N GLY A 105 -9.82 19.37 -4.04
CA GLY A 105 -11.01 20.24 -4.06
C GLY A 105 -10.90 21.42 -3.09
#